data_AF-A0A954JRD9-F1
#
_entry.id   AF-A0A954JRD9-F1
#
_cell.length_a   1.000
_cell.length_b   1.000
_cell.length_c   1.000
_cell.angle_alpha   90.00
_cell.angle_beta   90.00
_cell.angle_gamma   90.00
#
_symmetry.space_group_name_H-M   'P 1'
#
loop_
_entity.id
_entity.type
_entity.pdbx_description
1 polymer ?
#
loop_
_entity_poly.entity_id
_entity_poly.type
_entity_poly.pdbx_seq_one_letter_code
_entity_poly.pdbx_strand_id
1 'polypeptide(L)'
;INCGGTMLLSYKENPEWTGATLRPSEPAPWELAKQVKIYHTLPKTVDPEIADPVVWEVAYHIPYAVFEAYLGDLGDAAGQTWRANFYKCAENNSHPHWASWSLITADLNFHLPEFFSEIHFAP
;
A
#
# COMPACT_ATOMS: atom_id res chain seq x y z
N ILE A 1 -1.18 -4.07 3.28
CA ILE A 1 -2.15 -5.09 3.78
C ILE A 1 -1.35 -6.37 3.96
N ASN A 2 -1.43 -7.03 5.12
CA ASN A 2 -0.75 -8.31 5.34
C ASN A 2 -1.57 -9.49 4.77
N CYS A 3 -1.03 -10.70 4.79
CA CYS A 3 -1.69 -11.88 4.23
C CYS A 3 -3.00 -12.28 4.95
N GLY A 4 -3.21 -11.82 6.18
CA GLY A 4 -4.45 -11.99 6.94
C GLY A 4 -5.45 -10.85 6.77
N GLY A 5 -5.23 -9.94 5.82
CA GLY A 5 -6.17 -8.86 5.51
C GLY A 5 -6.08 -7.62 6.41
N THR A 6 -5.10 -7.53 7.32
CA THR A 6 -4.91 -6.34 8.15
C THR A 6 -4.28 -5.22 7.34
N MET A 7 -4.92 -4.05 7.33
CA MET A 7 -4.50 -2.87 6.58
C MET A 7 -3.84 -1.83 7.48
N LEU A 8 -2.76 -1.23 6.98
CA LEU A 8 -2.24 0.05 7.42
C LEU A 8 -2.47 1.06 6.29
N LEU A 9 -3.06 2.22 6.61
CA LEU A 9 -3.38 3.27 5.65
C LEU A 9 -2.98 4.63 6.23
N SER A 10 -2.27 5.43 5.45
CA SER A 10 -1.83 6.77 5.82
C SER A 10 -1.70 7.68 4.61
N TYR A 11 -1.91 8.97 4.80
CA TYR A 11 -1.65 10.02 3.81
C TYR A 11 -0.43 10.85 4.21
N LYS A 12 0.38 11.29 3.23
CA LYS A 12 1.57 12.12 3.45
C LYS A 12 1.67 13.17 2.35
N GLU A 13 1.62 14.46 2.72
CA GLU A 13 1.77 15.58 1.79
C GLU A 13 3.22 15.75 1.31
N ASN A 14 4.19 15.74 2.23
CA ASN A 14 5.62 15.80 1.90
C ASN A 14 6.27 14.43 2.11
N PRO A 15 6.78 13.72 1.09
CA PRO A 15 7.43 12.41 1.24
C PRO A 15 8.89 12.46 1.77
N GLU A 16 9.55 13.63 1.83
CA GLU A 16 10.99 13.77 2.10
C GLU A 16 11.44 13.23 3.46
N TRP A 17 12.19 12.13 3.46
CA TRP A 17 12.73 11.55 4.68
C TRP A 17 13.88 12.41 5.26
N THR A 18 13.64 13.13 6.37
CA THR A 18 14.63 14.02 7.01
C THR A 18 15.40 13.39 8.17
N GLY A 19 15.44 12.05 8.25
CA GLY A 19 16.42 11.34 9.10
C GLY A 19 16.20 11.35 10.61
N ALA A 20 15.03 11.75 11.13
CA ALA A 20 14.75 11.69 12.56
C ALA A 20 13.39 11.06 12.85
N THR A 21 13.42 9.88 13.47
CA THR A 21 12.29 9.10 14.04
C THR A 21 11.20 8.69 13.04
N LEU A 22 10.73 7.44 13.18
CA LEU A 22 9.50 6.92 12.60
C LEU A 22 8.49 8.05 12.48
N ARG A 23 8.26 8.58 11.27
CA ARG A 23 7.23 9.61 11.11
C ARG A 23 5.97 8.98 11.69
N PRO A 24 5.33 9.59 12.71
CA PRO A 24 3.96 9.22 13.01
C PRO A 24 3.20 9.56 11.73
N SER A 25 2.95 8.55 10.90
CA SER A 25 1.93 8.70 9.90
C SER A 25 0.66 8.64 10.70
N GLU A 26 -0.02 9.78 10.86
CA GLU A 26 -1.36 9.75 11.44
C GLU A 26 -2.16 8.74 10.60
N PRO A 27 -2.64 7.65 11.21
CA PRO A 27 -3.40 6.67 10.48
C PRO A 27 -4.63 7.36 9.92
N ALA A 28 -5.03 6.96 8.71
CA ALA A 28 -6.27 7.47 8.15
C ALA A 28 -7.43 7.23 9.15
N PRO A 29 -8.34 8.19 9.33
CA PRO A 29 -9.50 8.02 10.19
C PRO A 29 -10.22 6.70 9.88
N TRP A 30 -10.66 5.99 10.92
CA TRP A 30 -11.34 4.70 10.77
C TRP A 30 -12.53 4.78 9.80
N GLU A 31 -13.25 5.89 9.80
CA GLU A 31 -14.39 6.14 8.91
C GLU A 31 -14.03 6.12 7.41
N LEU A 32 -12.78 6.46 7.06
CA LEU A 32 -12.24 6.28 5.71
C LEU A 32 -11.71 4.85 5.51
N ALA A 33 -10.89 4.38 6.45
CA ALA A 33 -10.22 3.08 6.34
C ALA A 33 -11.21 1.91 6.21
N LYS A 34 -12.35 1.96 6.91
CA LYS A 34 -13.38 0.90 6.89
C LYS A 34 -14.10 0.76 5.53
N GLN A 35 -13.94 1.73 4.63
CA GLN A 35 -14.54 1.66 3.30
C GLN A 35 -13.76 0.75 2.34
N VAL A 36 -12.48 0.50 2.65
CA VAL A 36 -11.65 -0.43 1.86
C VAL A 36 -12.13 -1.85 2.12
N LYS A 37 -12.58 -2.53 1.06
CA LYS A 37 -12.97 -3.94 1.14
C LYS A 37 -11.75 -4.80 0.86
N ILE A 38 -11.55 -5.84 1.66
CA ILE A 38 -10.37 -6.70 1.58
C ILE A 38 -10.84 -8.15 1.52
N TYR A 39 -10.29 -8.90 0.57
CA TYR A 39 -10.37 -10.35 0.47
C TYR A 39 -8.98 -10.94 0.68
N HIS A 40 -8.90 -12.05 1.38
CA HIS A 40 -7.65 -12.76 1.62
C HIS A 40 -7.93 -14.26 1.82
N THR A 41 -6.98 -15.12 1.42
CA THR A 41 -7.16 -16.58 1.51
C THR A 41 -6.63 -17.17 2.82
N LEU A 42 -5.66 -16.54 3.47
CA LEU A 42 -5.13 -16.99 4.76
C LEU A 42 -6.00 -16.52 5.94
N PRO A 43 -5.90 -17.15 7.12
CA PRO A 43 -6.58 -16.67 8.32
C PRO A 43 -6.17 -15.24 8.70
N LYS A 44 -7.01 -14.55 9.47
CA LYS A 44 -6.74 -13.19 9.97
C LYS A 44 -5.41 -13.07 10.72
N THR A 45 -5.01 -14.15 11.38
CA THR A 45 -3.75 -14.25 12.12
C THR A 45 -3.05 -15.51 11.67
N VAL A 46 -1.79 -15.36 11.24
CA VAL A 46 -0.87 -16.45 10.91
C VAL A 46 0.22 -16.41 11.96
N ASP A 47 0.07 -17.23 12.99
CA ASP A 47 1.02 -17.41 14.07
C ASP A 47 0.92 -18.86 14.58
N PRO A 48 1.98 -19.67 14.49
CA PRO A 48 3.33 -19.33 14.02
C PRO A 48 3.42 -19.07 12.51
N GLU A 49 4.57 -18.55 12.06
CA GLU A 49 4.91 -18.43 10.63
C GLU A 49 4.76 -19.77 9.90
N ILE A 50 4.15 -19.75 8.71
CA ILE A 50 4.14 -20.90 7.79
C ILE A 50 5.51 -20.95 7.09
N ALA A 51 6.37 -21.86 7.52
CA ALA A 51 7.74 -22.00 6.98
C ALA A 51 7.79 -22.73 5.62
N ASP A 52 6.78 -23.53 5.32
CA ASP A 52 6.68 -24.25 4.05
C ASP A 52 6.17 -23.33 2.91
N PRO A 53 6.50 -23.64 1.64
CA PRO A 53 5.94 -22.93 0.51
C PRO A 53 4.41 -22.88 0.55
N VAL A 54 3.85 -21.67 0.47
CA VAL A 54 2.42 -21.43 0.55
C VAL A 54 1.96 -20.48 -0.56
N VAL A 55 0.86 -20.84 -1.21
CA VAL A 55 0.17 -19.98 -2.17
C VAL A 55 -0.95 -19.26 -1.42
N TRP A 56 -0.98 -17.95 -1.52
CA TRP A 56 -2.03 -17.12 -0.95
C TRP A 56 -2.32 -15.93 -1.83
N GLU A 57 -3.53 -15.40 -1.69
CA GLU A 57 -4.00 -14.27 -2.46
C GLU A 57 -4.54 -13.20 -1.51
N VAL A 58 -4.39 -11.95 -1.91
CA VAL A 58 -5.04 -10.79 -1.30
C VAL A 58 -5.57 -9.90 -2.42
N ALA A 59 -6.80 -9.45 -2.25
CA ALA A 59 -7.42 -8.49 -3.13
C ALA A 59 -8.06 -7.38 -2.30
N TYR A 60 -8.10 -6.17 -2.84
CA TYR A 60 -8.74 -5.05 -2.16
C TYR A 60 -9.41 -4.11 -3.16
N HIS A 61 -10.50 -3.50 -2.70
CA HIS A 61 -11.21 -2.45 -3.42
C HIS A 61 -11.13 -1.17 -2.58
N ILE A 62 -10.45 -0.17 -3.12
CA ILE A 62 -10.28 1.15 -2.51
C ILE A 62 -11.21 2.13 -3.23
N PRO A 63 -12.28 2.63 -2.57
CA PRO A 63 -13.15 3.64 -3.17
C PRO A 63 -12.41 4.97 -3.43
N TYR A 64 -12.80 5.70 -4.47
CA TYR A 64 -12.23 7.03 -4.76
C TYR A 64 -12.39 8.02 -3.60
N ALA A 65 -13.49 7.92 -2.83
CA ALA A 65 -13.73 8.70 -1.62
C ALA A 65 -12.57 8.66 -0.60
N VAL A 66 -11.78 7.58 -0.58
CA VAL A 66 -10.59 7.49 0.30
C VAL A 66 -9.51 8.48 -0.14
N PHE A 67 -9.34 8.68 -1.46
CA PHE A 67 -8.40 9.65 -2.02
C PHE A 67 -8.97 11.07 -1.99
N GLU A 68 -10.25 11.23 -2.32
CA GLU A 68 -10.92 12.54 -2.36
C GLU A 68 -10.92 13.25 -1.00
N ALA A 69 -10.93 12.48 0.10
CA ALA A 69 -10.80 13.01 1.45
C ALA A 69 -9.50 13.79 1.69
N TYR A 70 -8.47 13.60 0.87
CA TYR A 70 -7.18 14.28 0.96
C TYR A 70 -6.87 15.15 -0.26
N LEU A 71 -7.33 14.77 -1.45
CA LEU A 71 -6.96 15.41 -2.71
C LEU A 71 -8.05 16.34 -3.27
N GLY A 72 -9.26 16.33 -2.69
CA GLY A 72 -10.44 16.97 -3.26
C GLY A 72 -11.14 16.10 -4.30
N ASP A 73 -12.14 16.65 -4.97
CA ASP A 73 -12.92 15.95 -6.00
C ASP A 73 -12.01 15.47 -7.15
N LEU A 74 -12.02 14.16 -7.41
CA LEU A 74 -11.24 13.54 -8.48
C LEU A 74 -12.02 13.47 -9.78
N GLY A 75 -13.35 13.64 -9.76
CA GLY A 75 -14.21 13.44 -10.92
C GLY A 75 -14.17 12.02 -11.47
N ASP A 76 -14.52 11.86 -12.76
CA ASP A 76 -14.44 10.57 -13.43
C ASP A 76 -12.98 10.19 -13.71
N ALA A 77 -12.56 9.05 -13.17
CA ALA A 77 -11.22 8.52 -13.37
C ALA A 77 -10.96 8.04 -14.81
N ALA A 78 -12.00 7.83 -15.63
CA ALA A 78 -11.85 7.41 -17.01
C ALA A 78 -10.93 8.36 -17.79
N GLY A 79 -9.91 7.79 -18.44
CA GLY A 79 -8.89 8.54 -19.18
C GLY A 79 -7.87 9.31 -18.33
N GLN A 80 -7.96 9.26 -16.99
CA GLN A 80 -6.95 9.87 -16.13
C GLN A 80 -5.64 9.06 -16.12
N THR A 81 -4.55 9.76 -15.85
CA THR A 81 -3.24 9.14 -15.59
C THR A 81 -2.83 9.44 -14.16
N TRP A 82 -2.63 8.37 -13.38
CA TRP A 82 -2.16 8.46 -12.00
C TRP A 82 -0.73 7.96 -11.90
N ARG A 83 -0.04 8.27 -10.80
CA ARG A 83 1.30 7.75 -10.51
C ARG A 83 1.25 6.87 -9.27
N ALA A 84 1.75 5.64 -9.37
CA ALA A 84 1.81 4.72 -8.25
C ALA A 84 2.95 3.69 -8.38
N ASN A 85 3.10 2.89 -7.33
CA ASN A 85 3.94 1.70 -7.33
C ASN A 85 3.31 0.64 -6.41
N PHE A 86 3.70 -0.62 -6.57
CA PHE A 86 3.18 -1.76 -5.84
C PHE A 86 4.34 -2.58 -5.26
N TYR A 87 4.18 -3.03 -4.03
CA TYR A 87 5.27 -3.61 -3.25
C TYR A 87 4.90 -4.95 -2.64
N LYS A 88 5.90 -5.83 -2.52
CA LYS A 88 5.87 -6.98 -1.61
C LYS A 88 7.03 -6.87 -0.63
N CYS A 89 6.73 -6.99 0.66
CA CYS A 89 7.76 -7.10 1.67
C CYS A 89 7.40 -8.11 2.76
N ALA A 90 8.42 -8.55 3.47
CA ALA A 90 8.33 -9.17 4.78
C ALA A 90 9.66 -8.90 5.49
N GLU A 91 9.62 -8.29 6.67
CA GLU A 91 10.82 -7.91 7.42
C GLU A 91 11.06 -8.83 8.62
N ASN A 92 9.99 -9.25 9.30
CA ASN A 92 10.03 -10.04 10.52
C ASN A 92 9.50 -11.45 10.26
N ASN A 93 10.29 -12.25 9.53
CA ASN A 93 10.02 -13.65 9.23
C ASN A 93 11.34 -14.39 8.96
N SER A 94 11.27 -15.69 8.71
CA SER A 94 12.45 -16.54 8.43
C SER A 94 13.22 -16.17 7.16
N HIS A 95 12.60 -15.44 6.22
CA HIS A 95 13.18 -15.06 4.93
C HIS A 95 12.80 -13.61 4.57
N PRO A 96 13.50 -12.59 5.12
CA PRO A 96 13.21 -11.20 4.81
C PRO A 96 13.42 -10.87 3.33
N HIS A 97 12.48 -10.15 2.72
CA HIS A 97 12.54 -9.82 1.30
C HIS A 97 11.75 -8.57 0.95
N TRP A 98 12.10 -7.98 -0.19
CA TRP A 98 11.52 -6.75 -0.73
C TRP A 98 11.46 -6.83 -2.26
N ALA A 99 10.32 -6.46 -2.83
CA ALA A 99 10.11 -6.40 -4.27
C ALA A 99 9.19 -5.22 -4.62
N SER A 100 9.34 -4.70 -5.83
CA SER A 100 8.54 -3.59 -6.37
C SER A 100 8.15 -3.87 -7.82
N TRP A 101 7.04 -3.29 -8.26
CA TRP A 101 6.64 -3.32 -9.67
C TRP A 101 7.47 -2.34 -10.50
N SER A 102 7.51 -1.08 -10.09
CA SER A 102 8.39 -0.07 -10.69
C SER A 102 9.72 -0.02 -9.94
N LEU A 103 10.83 -0.08 -10.67
CA LEU A 103 12.18 -0.19 -10.13
C LEU A 103 12.53 1.04 -9.26
N ILE A 104 13.02 0.77 -8.05
CA ILE A 104 13.62 1.77 -7.17
C ILE A 104 15.14 1.60 -7.24
N THR A 105 15.86 2.65 -7.65
CA THR A 105 17.33 2.60 -7.79
C THR A 105 18.07 3.27 -6.62
N ALA A 106 17.33 3.78 -5.64
CA ALA A 106 17.87 4.35 -4.40
C ALA A 106 18.00 3.28 -3.30
N ASP A 107 18.32 3.72 -2.07
CA ASP A 107 18.28 2.88 -0.88
C ASP A 107 16.89 2.25 -0.67
N LEU A 108 16.82 1.22 0.19
CA LEU A 108 15.60 0.44 0.48
C LEU A 108 14.49 1.30 1.14
N ASN A 109 13.80 2.09 0.32
CA ASN A 109 12.79 3.05 0.74
C ASN A 109 11.63 3.05 -0.27
N PHE A 110 10.45 2.60 0.17
CA PHE A 110 9.23 2.57 -0.65
C PHE A 110 8.45 3.90 -0.66
N HIS A 111 8.87 4.90 0.10
CA HIS A 111 8.17 6.19 0.20
C HIS A 111 8.78 7.27 -0.70
N LEU A 112 9.12 6.91 -1.94
CA LEU A 112 9.81 7.77 -2.91
C LEU A 112 8.93 7.95 -4.18
N PRO A 113 8.07 8.98 -4.23
CA PRO A 113 7.15 9.21 -5.36
C PRO A 113 7.84 9.47 -6.70
N GLU A 114 9.12 9.83 -6.73
CA GLU A 114 9.91 9.95 -7.95
C GLU A 114 10.03 8.61 -8.71
N PHE A 115 9.95 7.47 -8.01
CA PHE A 115 10.00 6.13 -8.60
C PHE A 115 8.61 5.54 -8.93
N PHE A 116 7.54 6.32 -8.76
CA PHE A 116 6.21 5.91 -9.18
C PHE A 116 6.09 5.95 -10.70
N SER A 117 5.52 4.88 -11.25
CA SER A 117 5.21 4.75 -12.68
C SER A 117 3.76 5.12 -12.97
N GLU A 118 3.42 5.29 -14.24
CA GLU A 118 2.10 5.72 -14.68
C GLU A 118 1.08 4.58 -14.68
N ILE A 119 -0.14 4.90 -14.25
CA ILE A 119 -1.34 4.07 -14.36
C ILE A 119 -2.34 4.83 -15.22
N HIS A 120 -2.69 4.26 -16.36
CA HIS A 120 -3.70 4.83 -17.25
C HIS A 120 -5.04 4.13 -17.03
N PHE A 121 -6.05 4.91 -16.66
CA PHE A 121 -7.42 4.42 -16.56
C PHE A 121 -8.04 4.42 -17.96
N ALA A 122 -8.71 3.32 -18.30
CA ALA A 122 -9.40 3.20 -19.58
C ALA A 122 -10.48 4.29 -19.73
N PRO A 123 -10.75 4.77 -20.95
CA PRO A 123 -11.85 5.70 -21.23
C PRO A 123 -13.22 5.04 -21.09
#